data_AF-A0A3C1WE78-F1
#
_entry.id   AF-A0A3C1WE78-F1
#
_cell.length_a   1.000
_cell.length_b   1.000
_cell.length_c   1.000
_cell.angle_alpha   90.00
_cell.angle_beta   90.00
_cell.angle_gamma   90.00
#
_symmetry.space_group_name_H-M   'P 1'
#
loop_
_entity.id
_entity.type
_entity.pdbx_description
1 polymer ?
#
loop_
_entity_poly.entity_id
_entity_poly.type
_entity_poly.pdbx_seq_one_letter_code
_entity_poly.pdbx_strand_id
1 'polypeptide(L)'
;MTGFFLIAAILTASPTSSTPPKVAPDTLRQQVASLSAKGDLDSALALVEKAAPALPASWAGLYRGKLVLRGADAHKSFDSAIADSLHGDASRGEAVFRLGQWHYAAGEYRLAIPRFREYLLHYPRGPWRNPAAYWMGYSCLQLVRQYPAK
;
A
#
# COMPACT_ATOMS: atom_id res chain seq x y z
N MET A 1 -39.48 45.42 30.72
CA MET A 1 -38.39 45.60 29.74
C MET A 1 -37.54 44.34 29.76
N THR A 2 -37.71 43.54 28.73
CA THR A 2 -37.08 42.24 28.44
C THR A 2 -35.61 42.41 28.08
N GLY A 3 -34.70 41.72 28.80
CA GLY A 3 -33.26 41.71 28.53
C GLY A 3 -32.78 40.31 28.18
N PHE A 4 -32.39 40.13 26.92
CA PHE A 4 -32.02 38.92 26.22
C PHE A 4 -30.85 38.10 26.83
N PHE A 5 -30.93 36.79 26.62
CA PHE A 5 -29.88 35.78 26.77
C PHE A 5 -28.59 36.15 26.03
N LEU A 6 -27.42 35.92 26.65
CA LEU A 6 -26.18 35.64 25.92
C LEU A 6 -25.60 34.30 26.38
N ILE A 7 -25.75 33.29 25.52
CA ILE A 7 -25.11 31.99 25.67
C ILE A 7 -23.63 32.18 25.33
N ALA A 8 -22.75 31.97 26.30
CA ALA A 8 -21.32 31.89 26.07
C ALA A 8 -21.02 30.61 25.25
N ALA A 9 -20.90 30.76 23.94
CA ALA A 9 -20.42 29.71 23.06
C ALA A 9 -18.94 29.44 23.39
N ILE A 10 -18.69 28.32 24.08
CA ILE A 10 -17.36 27.75 24.20
C ILE A 10 -16.99 27.26 22.80
N LEU A 11 -16.29 28.11 22.04
CA LEU A 11 -15.62 27.69 20.81
C LEU A 11 -14.43 26.84 21.25
N THR A 12 -14.64 25.55 21.49
CA THR A 12 -13.55 24.57 21.44
C THR A 12 -13.10 24.51 19.99
N ALA A 13 -12.24 25.44 19.60
CA ALA A 13 -11.38 25.26 18.45
C ALA A 13 -10.54 24.02 18.75
N SER A 14 -10.96 22.86 18.23
CA SER A 14 -10.12 21.68 18.16
C SER A 14 -8.82 22.12 17.49
N PRO A 15 -7.64 21.93 18.10
CA PRO A 15 -6.41 22.12 17.37
C PRO A 15 -6.32 21.00 16.34
N THR A 16 -6.83 21.26 15.13
CA THR A 16 -6.35 20.62 13.92
C THR A 16 -4.89 21.00 13.76
N SER A 17 -3.98 20.28 14.43
CA SER A 17 -2.55 20.32 14.10
C SER A 17 -2.26 19.24 13.06
N SER A 18 -2.80 19.47 11.87
CA SER A 18 -2.28 18.95 10.62
C SER A 18 -0.88 19.52 10.43
N THR A 19 0.15 18.70 10.63
CA THR A 19 1.51 19.07 10.24
C THR A 19 1.99 18.22 9.07
N PRO A 20 1.66 18.54 7.81
CA PRO A 20 2.51 18.19 6.67
C PRO A 20 3.49 19.35 6.40
N PRO A 21 4.62 19.20 5.67
CA PRO A 21 5.43 18.02 5.33
C PRO A 21 6.96 18.27 5.55
N LYS A 22 7.87 17.30 5.26
CA LYS A 22 9.23 17.65 4.78
C LYS A 22 9.95 16.64 3.85
N VAL A 23 9.19 15.91 3.06
CA VAL A 23 9.44 15.69 1.63
C VAL A 23 8.04 15.67 1.02
N ALA A 24 7.71 16.52 0.05
CA ALA A 24 6.38 16.44 -0.54
C ALA A 24 6.21 15.04 -1.15
N PRO A 25 5.11 14.32 -0.83
CA PRO A 25 4.91 12.93 -1.26
C PRO A 25 5.09 12.72 -2.76
N ASP A 26 4.69 13.74 -3.52
CA ASP A 26 4.78 13.75 -4.97
C ASP A 26 6.22 13.87 -5.47
N THR A 27 7.08 14.61 -4.76
CA THR A 27 8.51 14.74 -5.12
C THR A 27 9.26 13.46 -4.84
N LEU A 28 8.98 12.81 -3.69
CA LEU A 28 9.55 11.50 -3.39
C LEU A 28 9.09 10.47 -4.43
N ARG A 29 7.79 10.44 -4.74
CA ARG A 29 7.23 9.54 -5.76
C ARG A 29 7.90 9.73 -7.12
N GLN A 30 8.08 10.98 -7.56
CA GLN A 30 8.71 11.30 -8.84
C GLN A 30 10.18 10.87 -8.88
N GLN A 31 10.95 11.13 -7.80
CA GLN A 31 12.35 10.74 -7.73
C GLN A 31 12.52 9.22 -7.69
N VAL A 32 11.74 8.53 -6.86
CA VAL A 32 11.72 7.05 -6.81
C VAL A 32 11.33 6.47 -8.16
N ALA A 33 10.31 7.02 -8.82
CA ALA A 33 9.89 6.57 -10.16
C ALA A 33 10.98 6.82 -11.22
N SER A 34 11.66 7.97 -11.18
CA SER A 34 12.75 8.28 -12.10
C SER A 34 13.94 7.34 -11.93
N LEU A 35 14.36 7.08 -10.69
CA LEU A 35 15.45 6.15 -10.38
C LEU A 35 15.07 4.71 -10.77
N SER A 36 13.83 4.30 -10.47
CA SER A 36 13.30 2.99 -10.87
C SER A 36 13.27 2.81 -12.39
N ALA A 37 12.87 3.84 -13.15
CA ALA A 37 12.86 3.81 -14.60
C ALA A 37 14.26 3.70 -15.21
N LYS A 38 15.29 4.18 -14.50
CA LYS A 38 16.71 4.05 -14.88
C LYS A 38 17.32 2.71 -14.45
N GLY A 39 16.57 1.87 -13.74
CA GLY A 39 17.07 0.61 -13.18
C GLY A 39 17.94 0.77 -11.92
N ASP A 40 18.10 2.00 -11.42
CA ASP A 40 18.87 2.32 -10.23
C ASP A 40 18.01 2.09 -8.96
N LEU A 41 17.75 0.81 -8.70
CA LEU A 41 16.90 0.38 -7.59
C LEU A 41 17.56 0.63 -6.23
N ASP A 42 18.89 0.58 -6.16
CA ASP A 42 19.65 0.82 -4.93
C ASP A 42 19.54 2.27 -4.48
N SER A 43 19.74 3.24 -5.38
CA SER A 43 19.54 4.66 -5.06
C SER A 43 18.08 4.98 -4.76
N ALA A 44 17.14 4.35 -5.47
CA ALA A 44 15.72 4.49 -5.20
C ALA A 44 15.37 3.99 -3.78
N LEU A 45 15.95 2.85 -3.37
CA LEU A 45 15.72 2.27 -2.06
C LEU A 45 16.31 3.17 -0.97
N ALA A 46 17.58 3.57 -1.10
CA ALA A 46 18.25 4.47 -0.16
C ALA A 46 17.49 5.78 0.04
N LEU A 47 16.90 6.33 -1.04
CA LEU A 47 16.05 7.51 -0.97
C LEU A 47 14.79 7.29 -0.13
N VAL A 48 14.14 6.14 -0.29
CA VAL A 48 12.97 5.73 0.52
C VAL A 48 13.37 5.51 1.97
N GLU A 49 14.51 4.89 2.24
CA GLU A 49 14.98 4.64 3.61
C GLU A 49 15.27 5.95 4.35
N LYS A 50 15.93 6.89 3.66
CA LYS A 50 16.20 8.24 4.18
C LYS A 50 14.92 9.02 4.46
N ALA A 51 13.90 8.84 3.63
CA ALA A 51 12.61 9.50 3.80
C ALA A 51 11.69 8.78 4.80
N ALA A 52 11.94 7.51 5.12
CA ALA A 52 11.07 6.66 5.95
C ALA A 52 10.66 7.28 7.30
N PRO A 53 11.54 7.96 8.07
CA PRO A 53 11.16 8.59 9.33
C PRO A 53 10.12 9.71 9.20
N ALA A 54 9.97 10.27 8.00
CA ALA A 54 9.07 11.38 7.69
C ALA A 54 7.83 10.96 6.90
N LEU A 55 7.69 9.69 6.56
CA LEU A 55 6.56 9.16 5.81
C LEU A 55 5.59 8.41 6.74
N PRO A 56 4.29 8.35 6.40
CA PRO A 56 3.43 7.33 6.96
C PRO A 56 4.06 5.94 6.77
N ALA A 57 4.10 5.11 7.81
CA ALA A 57 4.72 3.78 7.77
C ALA A 57 4.18 2.93 6.60
N SER A 58 2.89 3.06 6.29
CA SER A 58 2.22 2.45 5.15
C SER A 58 2.85 2.80 3.80
N TRP A 59 3.34 4.02 3.62
CA TRP A 59 3.95 4.48 2.38
C TRP A 59 5.39 3.99 2.25
N ALA A 60 6.16 4.02 3.33
CA ALA A 60 7.53 3.51 3.34
C ALA A 60 7.58 2.02 3.00
N GLY A 61 6.67 1.21 3.58
CA GLY A 61 6.55 -0.22 3.25
C GLY A 61 6.14 -0.48 1.81
N LEU A 62 5.22 0.33 1.26
CA LEU A 62 4.79 0.24 -0.14
C LEU A 62 5.91 0.55 -1.14
N TYR A 63 6.70 1.59 -0.89
CA TYR A 63 7.83 1.94 -1.76
C TYR A 63 8.96 0.93 -1.64
N ARG A 64 9.31 0.48 -0.41
CA ARG A 64 10.29 -0.60 -0.22
C ARG A 64 9.88 -1.88 -0.93
N GLY A 65 8.65 -2.34 -0.73
CA GLY A 65 8.15 -3.55 -1.38
C GLY A 65 8.12 -3.46 -2.91
N LYS A 66 7.86 -2.27 -3.47
CA LYS A 66 7.94 -2.01 -4.92
C LYS A 66 9.36 -2.12 -5.48
N LEU A 67 10.36 -1.68 -4.72
CA LEU A 67 11.76 -1.61 -5.16
C LEU A 67 12.48 -2.95 -4.97
N VAL A 68 12.14 -3.69 -3.91
CA VAL A 68 12.78 -4.97 -3.54
C VAL A 68 12.00 -6.16 -4.13
N LEU A 69 11.38 -5.98 -5.30
CA LEU A 69 10.36 -6.89 -5.88
C LEU A 69 10.81 -8.36 -6.12
N ARG A 70 12.06 -8.71 -5.79
CA ARG A 70 12.63 -10.08 -5.85
C ARG A 70 13.25 -10.60 -4.55
N GLY A 71 13.13 -9.89 -3.42
CA GLY A 71 13.70 -10.30 -2.13
C GLY A 71 12.66 -10.75 -1.10
N ALA A 72 13.09 -11.54 -0.11
CA ALA A 72 12.27 -11.93 1.05
C ALA A 72 11.77 -10.73 1.86
N ASP A 73 12.44 -9.58 1.75
CA ASP A 73 12.09 -8.34 2.46
C ASP A 73 10.86 -7.64 1.89
N ALA A 74 10.47 -7.92 0.64
CA ALA A 74 9.27 -7.34 0.04
C ALA A 74 7.99 -7.86 0.71
N HIS A 75 7.92 -9.14 1.07
CA HIS A 75 6.81 -9.71 1.84
C HIS A 75 6.63 -8.98 3.18
N LYS A 76 7.69 -8.89 3.99
CA LYS A 76 7.66 -8.19 5.28
C LYS A 76 7.24 -6.72 5.14
N SER A 77 7.73 -6.06 4.11
CA SER A 77 7.40 -4.65 3.84
C SER A 77 5.91 -4.45 3.51
N PHE A 78 5.31 -5.36 2.72
CA PHE A 78 3.88 -5.29 2.43
C PHE A 78 3.02 -5.65 3.63
N ASP A 79 3.39 -6.68 4.41
CA ASP A 79 2.65 -7.04 5.63
C ASP A 79 2.63 -5.89 6.65
N SER A 80 3.78 -5.22 6.86
CA SER A 80 3.83 -4.01 7.71
C SER A 80 2.92 -2.91 7.15
N ALA A 81 2.97 -2.65 5.85
CA ALA A 81 2.13 -1.64 5.23
C ALA A 81 0.62 -1.96 5.37
N ILE A 82 0.25 -3.23 5.32
CA ILE A 82 -1.12 -3.68 5.56
C ILE A 82 -1.50 -3.47 7.03
N ALA A 83 -0.65 -3.89 7.97
CA ALA A 83 -0.89 -3.75 9.41
C ALA A 83 -1.06 -2.29 9.86
N ASP A 84 -0.25 -1.39 9.32
CA ASP A 84 -0.20 0.02 9.71
C ASP A 84 -1.29 0.88 9.03
N SER A 85 -1.99 0.33 8.03
CA SER A 85 -3.03 1.06 7.29
C SER A 85 -4.43 0.74 7.80
N LEU A 86 -5.29 1.76 7.84
CA LEU A 86 -6.71 1.59 8.12
C LEU A 86 -7.40 0.77 7.03
N HIS A 87 -8.41 -0.02 7.41
CA HIS A 87 -9.26 -0.73 6.46
C HIS A 87 -9.94 0.27 5.51
N GLY A 88 -9.89 0.00 4.20
CA GLY A 88 -10.47 0.86 3.17
C GLY A 88 -9.54 1.95 2.63
N ASP A 89 -8.34 2.15 3.21
CA ASP A 89 -7.31 3.02 2.64
C ASP A 89 -6.82 2.48 1.28
N ALA A 90 -6.76 3.33 0.26
CA ALA A 90 -6.23 3.01 -1.05
C ALA A 90 -4.79 2.44 -0.97
N SER A 91 -3.98 2.93 -0.03
CA SER A 91 -2.62 2.47 0.26
C SER A 91 -2.63 1.01 0.74
N ARG A 92 -3.56 0.67 1.64
CA ARG A 92 -3.74 -0.71 2.10
C ARG A 92 -4.13 -1.63 0.96
N GLY A 93 -5.07 -1.20 0.12
CA GLY A 93 -5.46 -1.95 -1.08
C GLY A 93 -4.27 -2.21 -2.00
N GLU A 94 -3.46 -1.19 -2.29
CA GLU A 94 -2.26 -1.39 -3.12
C GLU A 94 -1.27 -2.38 -2.48
N ALA A 95 -1.04 -2.31 -1.17
CA ALA A 95 -0.17 -3.25 -0.46
C ALA A 95 -0.69 -4.70 -0.55
N VAL A 96 -1.99 -4.92 -0.32
CA VAL A 96 -2.65 -6.24 -0.46
C VAL A 96 -2.48 -6.79 -1.88
N PHE A 97 -2.73 -5.97 -2.90
CA PHE A 97 -2.56 -6.37 -4.29
C PHE A 97 -1.11 -6.76 -4.60
N ARG A 98 -0.14 -5.94 -4.19
CA ARG A 98 1.28 -6.19 -4.46
C ARG A 98 1.83 -7.40 -3.73
N LEU A 99 1.36 -7.67 -2.50
CA LEU A 99 1.71 -8.89 -1.78
C LEU A 99 1.23 -10.14 -2.53
N GLY A 100 0.02 -10.08 -3.10
CA GLY A 100 -0.46 -11.14 -4.00
C GLY A 100 0.45 -11.35 -5.21
N GLN A 101 0.91 -10.27 -5.86
CA GLN A 101 1.84 -10.35 -6.99
C GLN A 101 3.20 -10.94 -6.58
N TRP A 102 3.69 -10.61 -5.38
CA TRP A 102 4.93 -11.16 -4.85
C TRP A 102 4.83 -12.67 -4.66
N HIS A 103 3.79 -13.16 -3.97
CA HIS A 103 3.57 -14.60 -3.80
C HIS A 103 3.41 -15.32 -5.15
N TYR A 104 2.71 -14.68 -6.10
CA TYR A 104 2.58 -15.23 -7.45
C TYR A 104 3.94 -15.38 -8.14
N ALA A 105 4.80 -14.36 -8.07
CA ALA A 105 6.14 -14.38 -8.65
C ALA A 105 7.06 -15.42 -7.98
N ALA A 106 6.85 -15.69 -6.69
CA ALA A 106 7.52 -16.76 -5.95
C ALA A 106 6.99 -18.18 -6.28
N GLY A 107 5.96 -18.30 -7.12
CA GLY A 107 5.30 -19.59 -7.40
C GLY A 107 4.39 -20.08 -6.26
N GLU A 108 4.18 -19.27 -5.23
CA GLU A 108 3.39 -19.58 -4.04
C GLU A 108 1.90 -19.28 -4.30
N TYR A 109 1.32 -19.91 -5.31
CA TYR A 109 -0.04 -19.58 -5.78
C TYR A 109 -1.11 -19.71 -4.70
N ARG A 110 -0.95 -20.66 -3.76
CA ARG A 110 -1.85 -20.85 -2.61
C ARG A 110 -1.87 -19.64 -1.67
N LEU A 111 -0.77 -18.88 -1.59
CA LEU A 111 -0.66 -17.65 -0.81
C LEU A 111 -1.06 -16.41 -1.62
N ALA A 112 -0.87 -16.43 -2.94
CA ALA A 112 -1.25 -15.32 -3.82
C ALA A 112 -2.77 -15.12 -3.93
N ILE A 113 -3.51 -16.22 -4.16
CA ILE A 113 -4.98 -16.22 -4.35
C ILE A 113 -5.73 -15.49 -3.21
N PRO A 114 -5.51 -15.81 -1.91
CA PRO A 114 -6.25 -15.14 -0.85
C PRO A 114 -5.98 -13.64 -0.77
N ARG A 115 -4.79 -13.15 -1.14
CA ARG A 115 -4.49 -11.71 -1.16
C ARG A 115 -5.24 -10.98 -2.28
N PHE A 116 -5.32 -11.58 -3.47
CA PHE A 116 -6.14 -10.99 -4.53
C PHE A 116 -7.63 -11.03 -4.20
N ARG A 117 -8.10 -12.09 -3.54
CA ARG A 117 -9.48 -12.18 -3.04
C ARG A 117 -9.78 -11.10 -2.00
N GLU A 118 -8.86 -10.89 -1.04
CA GLU A 118 -8.95 -9.81 -0.06
C GLU A 118 -9.09 -8.45 -0.76
N TYR A 119 -8.28 -8.20 -1.81
CA TYR A 119 -8.38 -6.98 -2.59
C TYR A 119 -9.79 -6.78 -3.19
N LEU A 120 -10.31 -7.80 -3.85
CA LEU A 120 -11.60 -7.75 -4.52
C LEU A 120 -12.77 -7.56 -3.55
N LEU A 121 -12.64 -8.09 -2.33
CA LEU A 121 -13.66 -7.97 -1.29
C LEU A 121 -13.67 -6.58 -0.63
N HIS A 122 -12.49 -6.06 -0.29
CA HIS A 122 -12.37 -4.84 0.52
C HIS A 122 -12.14 -3.57 -0.30
N TYR A 123 -11.69 -3.70 -1.55
CA TYR A 123 -11.42 -2.57 -2.45
C TYR A 123 -12.10 -2.75 -3.83
N PRO A 124 -13.43 -3.00 -3.86
CA PRO A 124 -14.14 -3.37 -5.09
C PRO A 124 -14.19 -2.25 -6.14
N ARG A 125 -13.92 -1.00 -5.77
CA ARG A 125 -13.83 0.16 -6.67
C ARG A 125 -12.40 0.68 -6.83
N GLY A 126 -11.41 -0.03 -6.29
CA GLY A 126 -10.01 0.39 -6.34
C GLY A 126 -9.39 0.16 -7.73
N PRO A 127 -8.29 0.88 -8.04
CA PRO A 127 -7.66 0.83 -9.36
C PRO A 127 -7.12 -0.55 -9.73
N TRP A 128 -6.84 -1.41 -8.75
CA TRP A 128 -6.32 -2.77 -8.96
C TRP A 128 -7.41 -3.83 -9.07
N ARG A 129 -8.70 -3.47 -9.13
CA ARG A 129 -9.81 -4.44 -9.17
C ARG A 129 -9.68 -5.41 -10.35
N ASN A 130 -9.58 -4.89 -11.56
CA ASN A 130 -9.47 -5.73 -12.77
C ASN A 130 -8.13 -6.50 -12.80
N PRO A 131 -6.97 -5.88 -12.50
CA PRO A 131 -5.72 -6.60 -12.32
C PRO A 131 -5.77 -7.72 -11.26
N ALA A 132 -6.40 -7.49 -10.10
CA ALA A 132 -6.50 -8.47 -9.03
C ALA A 132 -7.33 -9.69 -9.47
N ALA A 133 -8.45 -9.47 -10.16
CA ALA A 133 -9.24 -10.57 -10.73
C ALA A 133 -8.44 -11.38 -11.76
N TYR A 134 -7.70 -10.70 -12.64
CA TYR A 134 -6.84 -11.34 -13.62
C TYR A 134 -5.76 -12.20 -12.95
N TRP A 135 -4.99 -11.63 -12.02
CA TRP A 135 -3.90 -12.34 -11.35
C TRP A 135 -4.41 -13.47 -10.45
N MET A 136 -5.59 -13.31 -9.82
CA MET A 136 -6.24 -14.39 -9.08
C MET A 136 -6.57 -15.57 -10.01
N GLY A 137 -7.20 -15.31 -11.16
CA GLY A 137 -7.53 -16.34 -12.14
C GLY A 137 -6.29 -17.04 -12.67
N TYR A 138 -5.24 -16.28 -12.99
CA TYR A 138 -3.98 -16.83 -13.45
C TYR A 138 -3.27 -17.66 -12.36
N SER A 139 -3.30 -17.21 -11.11
CA SER A 139 -2.80 -17.97 -9.96
C SER A 139 -3.53 -19.30 -9.81
N CYS A 140 -4.87 -19.32 -9.95
CA CYS A 140 -5.66 -20.55 -9.93
C CYS A 140 -5.25 -21.51 -11.06
N LEU A 141 -5.06 -20.99 -12.28
CA LEU A 141 -4.63 -21.81 -13.42
C LEU A 141 -3.25 -22.44 -13.17
N GLN A 142 -2.28 -21.67 -12.67
CA GLN A 142 -0.96 -22.19 -12.37
C GLN A 142 -0.99 -23.21 -11.23
N LEU A 143 -1.82 -22.98 -10.20
CA LEU A 143 -1.98 -23.93 -9.10
C LEU A 143 -2.50 -25.29 -9.59
N VAL A 144 -3.50 -25.30 -10.50
CA VAL A 144 -4.01 -26.54 -11.10
C VAL A 144 -2.94 -27.24 -11.94
N ARG A 145 -2.14 -26.48 -12.71
CA ARG A 145 -1.03 -27.04 -13.49
C ARG A 145 0.06 -27.67 -12.63
N GLN A 146 0.32 -27.09 -11.45
CA GLN A 146 1.30 -27.60 -10.50
C GLN A 146 0.84 -28.88 -9.81
N TYR A 147 -0.47 -29.04 -9.61
CA TYR A 147 -1.09 -30.21 -8.98
C TYR A 147 -2.15 -30.82 -9.91
N PRO A 148 -1.75 -31.43 -11.04
CA PRO A 148 -2.71 -32.06 -11.95
C PRO A 148 -3.43 -33.20 -11.22
N ALA A 149 -4.75 -33.28 -11.39
CA ALA A 149 -5.51 -34.42 -10.92
C ALA A 149 -4.99 -35.70 -11.61
N LYS A 150 -4.77 -36.76 -10.83
CA LYS A 150 -4.34 -38.07 -11.33
C LYS A 150 -5.46 -38.76 -12.07
#